data_AF-A0A3M2C9L6-F1
#
_entry.id   AF-A0A3M2C9L6-F1
#
_cell.length_a   1.000
_cell.length_b   1.000
_cell.length_c   1.000
_cell.angle_alpha   90.00
_cell.angle_beta   90.00
_cell.angle_gamma   90.00
#
_symmetry.space_group_name_H-M   'P 1'
#
loop_
_entity.id
_entity.type
_entity.pdbx_description
1 polymer ?
#
loop_
_entity_poly.entity_id
_entity_poly.type
_entity_poly.pdbx_seq_one_letter_code
_entity_poly.pdbx_strand_id
1 'polypeptide(L)'
;SGPGGLFTTVSDTLANRAFALALPVPLIVGLEELVDGTLLEYLGRRRWTAAVFEGGQHEEPEAVERHEAALWMALAKAGVIEADEPRVHEARARLAEAARGLPPALEMRYRHPVSPGDGFRMLPGFRNFQPVRRGEVLAEDRNGPVRAPESGLVLMPLYQEQGQDGFFLVRPFTTFWLGVSRLLRLLRVQNVVHWLPGVRRHPTLPGALVVNRRVARWFALELLHLLGYRRHLDEGDRLVVIRRPGGL
;
A
#
# COMPACT_ATOMS: atom_id res chain seq x y z
N SER A 1 9.93 -15.47 1.47
CA SER A 1 9.39 -14.81 0.25
C SER A 1 10.56 -14.53 -0.70
N GLY A 2 10.35 -13.98 -1.91
CA GLY A 2 11.47 -13.63 -2.80
C GLY A 2 12.40 -12.54 -2.24
N PRO A 3 13.65 -12.43 -2.72
CA PRO A 3 14.63 -11.47 -2.23
C PRO A 3 14.30 -10.02 -2.58
N GLY A 4 14.93 -9.06 -1.88
CA GLY A 4 14.88 -7.62 -2.22
C GLY A 4 13.64 -6.85 -1.74
N GLY A 5 12.97 -7.33 -0.69
CA GLY A 5 11.80 -6.66 -0.12
C GLY A 5 12.21 -5.50 0.79
N LEU A 6 12.42 -4.31 0.23
CA LEU A 6 12.68 -3.10 1.01
C LEU A 6 11.59 -2.06 0.78
N PHE A 7 10.71 -1.85 1.76
CA PHE A 7 9.63 -0.86 1.66
C PHE A 7 8.99 -0.56 3.02
N THR A 8 8.16 0.49 3.04
CA THR A 8 7.18 0.73 4.09
C THR A 8 5.77 0.56 3.55
N THR A 9 4.84 0.11 4.39
CA THR A 9 3.41 0.13 4.08
C THR A 9 2.60 0.63 5.27
N VAL A 10 1.51 1.34 4.98
CA VAL A 10 0.70 2.03 5.98
C VAL A 10 -0.78 1.96 5.65
N SER A 11 -1.60 2.02 6.70
CA SER A 11 -3.01 2.37 6.54
C SER A 11 -3.18 3.81 6.09
N ASP A 12 -4.24 4.09 5.32
CA ASP A 12 -4.42 5.36 4.61
C ASP A 12 -4.84 6.55 5.50
N THR A 13 -3.97 6.95 6.43
CA THR A 13 -4.11 8.16 7.25
C THR A 13 -2.98 9.15 6.98
N LEU A 14 -3.22 10.45 7.23
CA LEU A 14 -2.18 11.47 7.04
C LEU A 14 -1.01 11.27 8.02
N ALA A 15 -1.31 10.94 9.27
CA ALA A 15 -0.29 10.66 10.29
C ALA A 15 0.60 9.47 9.90
N ASN A 16 0.01 8.34 9.47
CA ASN A 16 0.80 7.18 9.05
C ASN A 16 1.64 7.47 7.83
N ARG A 17 1.08 8.15 6.81
CA ARG A 17 1.84 8.56 5.62
C ARG A 17 3.01 9.46 6.00
N ALA A 18 2.80 10.44 6.88
CA ALA A 18 3.85 11.33 7.34
C ALA A 18 4.95 10.60 8.13
N PHE A 19 4.58 9.54 8.86
CA PHE A 19 5.51 8.68 9.57
C PHE A 19 6.33 7.83 8.60
N ALA A 20 5.69 7.11 7.67
CA ALA A 20 6.38 6.26 6.70
C ALA A 20 7.28 7.05 5.74
N LEU A 21 6.82 8.22 5.27
CA LEU A 21 7.63 9.12 4.43
C LEU A 21 8.86 9.69 5.13
N ALA A 22 8.99 9.53 6.46
CA ALA A 22 10.21 9.90 7.14
C ALA A 22 11.36 8.95 6.76
N LEU A 23 11.06 7.67 6.52
CA LEU A 23 12.00 6.63 6.11
C LEU A 23 12.23 6.72 4.58
N PRO A 24 13.49 6.80 4.10
CA PRO A 24 13.79 7.01 2.69
C PRO A 24 13.77 5.69 1.90
N VAL A 25 12.68 4.93 2.03
CA VAL A 25 12.44 3.68 1.30
C VAL A 25 11.09 3.76 0.57
N PRO A 26 10.81 2.90 -0.43
CA PRO A 26 9.53 2.91 -1.13
C PRO A 26 8.34 2.87 -0.18
N LEU A 27 7.39 3.78 -0.36
CA LEU A 27 6.09 3.74 0.32
C LEU A 27 5.09 2.98 -0.55
N ILE A 28 4.59 1.87 -0.02
CA ILE A 28 3.51 1.08 -0.63
C ILE A 28 2.19 1.42 0.07
N VAL A 29 1.16 1.79 -0.72
CA VAL A 29 -0.20 2.05 -0.22
C VAL A 29 -1.21 1.07 -0.81
N GLY A 30 -2.35 0.90 -0.15
CA GLY A 30 -3.46 0.08 -0.65
C GLY A 30 -3.49 -1.37 -0.16
N LEU A 31 -2.56 -1.78 0.72
CA LEU A 31 -2.56 -3.13 1.30
C LEU A 31 -3.88 -3.49 2.00
N GLU A 32 -4.46 -2.52 2.71
CA GLU A 32 -5.72 -2.68 3.45
C GLU A 32 -6.96 -2.91 2.58
N GLU A 33 -6.86 -2.70 1.25
CA GLU A 33 -7.93 -3.04 0.31
C GLU A 33 -7.88 -4.52 -0.11
N LEU A 34 -6.74 -5.17 0.11
CA LEU A 34 -6.45 -6.50 -0.39
C LEU A 34 -6.35 -7.54 0.72
N VAL A 35 -6.05 -7.12 1.96
CA VAL A 35 -5.85 -8.00 3.10
C VAL A 35 -6.64 -7.51 4.30
N ASP A 36 -7.57 -8.33 4.77
CA ASP A 36 -8.37 -8.08 5.97
C ASP A 36 -7.68 -8.62 7.23
N GLY A 37 -7.95 -8.00 8.38
CA GLY A 37 -7.56 -8.54 9.69
C GLY A 37 -6.09 -8.33 10.06
N THR A 38 -5.40 -7.41 9.37
CA THR A 38 -3.99 -7.12 9.65
C THR A 38 -3.81 -6.40 11.00
N LEU A 39 -2.64 -6.57 11.63
CA LEU A 39 -2.29 -5.78 12.82
C LEU A 39 -2.32 -4.27 12.51
N LEU A 40 -1.89 -3.87 11.32
CA LEU A 40 -1.92 -2.49 10.86
C LEU A 40 -3.35 -1.91 10.89
N GLU A 41 -4.34 -2.67 10.43
CA GLU A 41 -5.75 -2.32 10.54
C GLU A 41 -6.20 -2.18 12.00
N TYR A 42 -5.82 -3.15 12.85
CA TYR A 42 -6.17 -3.13 14.28
C TYR A 42 -5.61 -1.90 15.02
N LEU A 43 -4.37 -1.51 14.72
CA LEU A 43 -3.72 -0.31 15.28
C LEU A 43 -4.36 0.96 14.71
N GLY A 44 -4.66 0.98 13.42
CA GLY A 44 -5.35 2.08 12.75
C GLY A 44 -6.73 2.37 13.35
N ARG A 45 -7.51 1.33 13.69
CA ARG A 45 -8.81 1.46 14.39
C ARG A 45 -8.67 2.13 15.77
N ARG A 46 -7.52 2.01 16.43
CA ARG A 46 -7.19 2.70 17.69
C ARG A 46 -6.64 4.11 17.49
N ARG A 47 -6.54 4.56 16.24
CA ARG A 47 -5.97 5.86 15.86
C ARG A 47 -4.50 6.01 16.26
N TRP A 48 -3.80 4.88 16.39
CA TRP A 48 -2.36 4.89 16.60
C TRP A 48 -1.64 5.06 15.27
N THR A 49 -0.55 5.82 15.29
CA THR A 49 0.32 5.91 14.13
C THR A 49 1.10 4.62 13.99
N ALA A 50 0.94 3.97 12.85
CA ALA A 50 1.55 2.68 12.57
C ALA A 50 2.05 2.61 11.13
N ALA A 51 3.23 2.02 10.97
CA ALA A 51 3.81 1.66 9.70
C ALA A 51 4.44 0.28 9.83
N VAL A 52 4.38 -0.50 8.77
CA VAL A 52 5.16 -1.73 8.62
C VAL A 52 6.39 -1.37 7.80
N PHE A 53 7.54 -1.84 8.24
CA PHE A 53 8.79 -1.75 7.52
C PHE A 53 9.23 -3.17 7.16
N GLU A 54 9.48 -3.41 5.87
CA GLU A 54 10.09 -4.63 5.36
C GLU A 54 11.55 -4.30 5.03
N GLY A 55 12.50 -4.96 5.69
CA GLY A 55 13.94 -4.69 5.54
C GLY A 55 14.72 -5.70 4.68
N GLY A 56 14.05 -6.65 4.03
CA GLY A 56 14.65 -7.75 3.28
C GLY A 56 14.41 -9.11 3.92
N GLN A 57 14.92 -10.19 3.30
CA GLN A 57 14.79 -11.54 3.87
C GLN A 57 15.56 -11.64 5.19
N HIS A 58 15.06 -12.46 6.13
CA HIS A 58 15.69 -12.66 7.44
C HIS A 58 17.13 -13.21 7.36
N GLU A 59 17.47 -13.89 6.26
CA GLU A 59 18.79 -14.47 6.03
C GLU A 59 19.80 -13.47 5.42
N GLU A 60 19.34 -12.28 4.98
CA GLU A 60 20.24 -11.24 4.48
C GLU A 60 20.92 -10.54 5.68
N PRO A 61 22.26 -10.58 5.81
CA PRO A 61 22.95 -9.91 6.93
C PRO A 61 22.63 -8.42 7.02
N GLU A 62 22.48 -7.78 5.86
CA GLU A 62 22.11 -6.37 5.71
C GLU A 62 20.69 -6.05 6.22
N ALA A 63 19.81 -7.05 6.35
CA ALA A 63 18.47 -6.84 6.88
C ALA A 63 18.54 -6.32 8.32
N VAL A 64 19.46 -6.82 9.15
CA VAL A 64 19.63 -6.35 10.53
C VAL A 64 19.98 -4.86 10.54
N GLU A 65 20.94 -4.43 9.71
CA GLU A 65 21.35 -3.03 9.62
C GLU A 65 20.23 -2.12 9.11
N ARG A 66 19.43 -2.59 8.16
CA ARG A 66 18.28 -1.84 7.63
C ARG A 66 17.19 -1.68 8.70
N HIS A 67 16.91 -2.72 9.49
CA HIS A 67 15.95 -2.64 10.59
C HIS A 67 16.45 -1.71 11.70
N GLU A 68 17.74 -1.77 12.05
CA GLU A 68 18.32 -0.85 13.03
C GLU A 68 18.22 0.60 12.53
N ALA A 69 18.55 0.87 11.27
CA ALA A 69 18.41 2.19 10.68
C ALA A 69 16.94 2.67 10.69
N ALA A 70 15.99 1.80 10.36
CA ALA A 70 14.57 2.11 10.44
C ALA A 70 14.12 2.47 11.86
N LEU A 71 14.64 1.79 12.89
CA LEU A 71 14.36 2.09 14.29
C LEU A 71 14.89 3.46 14.71
N TRP A 72 16.14 3.80 14.38
CA TRP A 72 16.70 5.14 14.66
C TRP A 72 15.84 6.25 14.04
N MET A 73 15.44 6.06 12.78
CA MET A 73 14.57 7.01 12.09
C MET A 73 13.16 7.08 12.69
N ALA A 74 12.59 5.95 13.11
CA ALA A 74 11.29 5.87 13.76
C ALA A 74 11.30 6.59 15.12
N LEU A 75 12.34 6.40 15.93
CA LEU A 75 12.52 7.07 17.22
C LEU A 75 12.61 8.59 17.07
N ALA A 76 13.40 9.06 16.10
CA ALA A 76 13.51 10.48 15.78
C ALA A 76 12.17 11.04 15.29
N LYS A 77 11.47 10.30 14.41
CA LYS A 77 10.16 10.72 13.90
C LYS A 77 9.08 10.75 15.00
N ALA A 78 9.18 9.88 15.99
CA ALA A 78 8.31 9.86 17.16
C ALA A 78 8.65 10.94 18.20
N GLY A 79 9.77 11.65 18.05
CA GLY A 79 10.24 12.66 19.01
C GLY A 79 10.82 12.07 20.29
N VAL A 80 11.26 10.80 20.26
CA VAL A 80 11.91 10.14 21.40
C VAL A 80 13.38 10.55 21.50
N ILE A 81 13.99 10.84 20.35
CA ILE A 81 15.36 11.36 20.22
C ILE A 81 15.34 12.56 19.26
N GLU A 82 16.39 13.37 19.31
CA GLU A 82 16.54 14.51 18.42
C GLU A 82 16.77 14.06 16.97
N ALA A 83 16.27 14.86 16.02
CA ALA A 83 16.35 14.54 14.61
C ALA A 83 17.75 14.75 14.00
N ASP A 84 18.61 15.51 14.69
CA ASP A 84 20.01 15.81 14.33
C ASP A 84 21.03 14.86 14.97
N GLU A 85 20.56 13.87 15.74
CA GLU A 85 21.39 12.81 16.29
C GLU A 85 22.21 12.13 15.16
N PRO A 86 23.56 12.05 15.27
CA PRO A 86 24.41 11.52 14.21
C PRO A 86 23.97 10.14 13.68
N ARG A 87 23.51 9.26 14.56
CA ARG A 87 23.00 7.92 14.18
C ARG A 87 21.76 7.99 13.28
N VAL A 88 20.93 9.01 13.42
CA VAL A 88 19.75 9.23 12.57
C VAL A 88 20.18 9.64 11.16
N HIS A 89 21.25 10.45 11.04
CA HIS A 89 21.81 10.81 9.74
C HIS A 89 22.43 9.60 9.02
N GLU A 90 23.21 8.80 9.74
CA GLU A 90 23.79 7.55 9.21
C GLU A 90 22.69 6.57 8.78
N ALA A 91 21.67 6.39 9.62
CA ALA A 91 20.51 5.55 9.32
C ALA A 91 19.78 6.00 8.05
N ARG A 92 19.56 7.32 7.90
CA ARG A 92 18.95 7.90 6.70
C ARG A 92 19.78 7.62 5.45
N ALA A 93 21.10 7.83 5.52
CA ALA A 93 21.99 7.58 4.39
C ALA A 93 21.98 6.10 3.99
N ARG A 94 22.05 5.18 4.97
CA ARG A 94 22.00 3.74 4.75
C ARG A 94 20.71 3.30 4.07
N LEU A 95 19.55 3.74 4.56
CA LEU A 95 18.26 3.37 3.96
C LEU A 95 18.07 3.98 2.57
N ALA A 96 18.51 5.22 2.36
CA ALA A 96 18.43 5.87 1.05
C ALA A 96 19.32 5.15 0.02
N GLU A 97 20.49 4.67 0.45
CA GLU A 97 21.38 3.87 -0.39
C GLU A 97 20.78 2.52 -0.74
N ALA A 98 20.24 1.81 0.25
CA ALA A 98 19.60 0.52 0.04
C ALA A 98 18.36 0.62 -0.87
N ALA A 99 17.66 1.75 -0.85
CA ALA A 99 16.50 2.01 -1.69
C ALA A 99 16.84 2.58 -3.08
N ARG A 100 18.13 2.77 -3.40
CA ARG A 100 18.56 3.39 -4.66
C ARG A 100 18.02 2.62 -5.86
N GLY A 101 17.37 3.32 -6.78
CA GLY A 101 16.78 2.76 -8.00
C GLY A 101 15.38 2.16 -7.81
N LEU A 102 14.86 2.09 -6.58
CA LEU A 102 13.47 1.70 -6.33
C LEU A 102 12.53 2.91 -6.50
N PRO A 103 11.29 2.70 -6.97
CA PRO A 103 10.29 3.76 -7.03
C PRO A 103 9.96 4.28 -5.62
N PRO A 104 9.90 5.60 -5.40
CA PRO A 104 9.69 6.16 -4.05
C PRO A 104 8.27 5.92 -3.51
N ALA A 105 7.29 5.70 -4.40
CA ALA A 105 5.90 5.49 -4.04
C ALA A 105 5.24 4.51 -5.01
N LEU A 106 4.56 3.52 -4.44
CA LEU A 106 3.92 2.41 -5.15
C LEU A 106 2.50 2.18 -4.62
N GLU A 107 1.57 1.85 -5.50
CA GLU A 107 0.21 1.45 -5.13
C GLU A 107 0.05 -0.05 -5.34
N MET A 108 -0.53 -0.76 -4.37
CA MET A 108 -0.95 -2.16 -4.54
C MET A 108 -2.17 -2.23 -5.42
N ARG A 109 -2.10 -3.08 -6.44
CA ARG A 109 -3.11 -3.15 -7.50
C ARG A 109 -3.81 -4.50 -7.55
N TYR A 110 -3.09 -5.55 -7.20
CA TYR A 110 -3.58 -6.91 -7.27
C TYR A 110 -2.92 -7.77 -6.20
N ARG A 111 -3.69 -8.72 -5.68
CA ARG A 111 -3.30 -9.81 -4.81
C ARG A 111 -3.77 -11.10 -5.48
N HIS A 112 -2.87 -12.07 -5.63
CA HIS A 112 -3.26 -13.42 -6.01
C HIS A 112 -3.53 -14.24 -4.74
N PRO A 113 -4.80 -14.52 -4.37
CA PRO A 113 -5.08 -15.34 -3.21
C PRO A 113 -4.72 -16.81 -3.51
N VAL A 114 -4.23 -17.51 -2.49
CA VAL A 114 -3.92 -18.93 -2.55
C VAL A 114 -4.68 -19.65 -1.45
N SER A 115 -5.41 -20.70 -1.83
CA SER A 115 -6.16 -21.55 -0.91
C SER A 115 -5.48 -22.90 -0.70
N PRO A 116 -5.68 -23.55 0.47
CA PRO A 116 -5.22 -24.90 0.69
C PRO A 116 -5.67 -25.85 -0.43
N GLY A 117 -4.69 -26.55 -1.00
CA GLY A 117 -4.90 -27.50 -2.08
C GLY A 117 -4.79 -26.92 -3.48
N ASP A 118 -4.71 -25.60 -3.69
CA ASP A 118 -4.63 -25.01 -5.06
C ASP A 118 -3.44 -25.54 -5.87
N GLY A 119 -2.44 -26.15 -5.20
CA GLY A 119 -1.22 -26.62 -5.84
C GLY A 119 -0.40 -25.46 -6.37
N PHE A 120 -0.63 -24.25 -5.82
CA PHE A 120 0.02 -23.03 -6.24
C PHE A 120 1.52 -23.16 -6.07
N ARG A 121 2.25 -22.88 -7.15
CA ARG A 121 3.70 -22.86 -7.18
C ARG A 121 4.18 -21.67 -7.99
N MET A 122 4.84 -20.73 -7.32
CA MET A 122 5.51 -19.62 -8.01
C MET A 122 6.61 -20.15 -8.92
N LEU A 123 6.69 -19.62 -10.15
CA LEU A 123 7.83 -19.91 -11.01
C LEU A 123 9.11 -19.31 -10.40
N PRO A 124 10.25 -20.02 -10.49
CA PRO A 124 11.49 -19.57 -9.90
C PRO A 124 12.01 -18.29 -10.58
N GLY A 125 12.74 -17.47 -9.83
CA GLY A 125 13.50 -16.35 -10.38
C GLY A 125 12.84 -14.97 -10.26
N PHE A 126 11.58 -14.88 -9.83
CA PHE A 126 10.94 -13.60 -9.52
C PHE A 126 11.48 -12.98 -8.22
N ARG A 127 11.83 -11.70 -8.30
CA ARG A 127 12.29 -10.90 -7.16
C ARG A 127 11.32 -9.76 -6.86
N ASN A 128 11.37 -9.22 -5.65
CA ASN A 128 10.57 -8.03 -5.33
C ASN A 128 10.93 -6.88 -6.27
N PHE A 129 9.91 -6.12 -6.67
CA PHE A 129 10.01 -5.00 -7.60
C PHE A 129 10.44 -5.38 -9.02
N GLN A 130 10.45 -6.67 -9.38
CA GLN A 130 10.75 -7.09 -10.74
C GLN A 130 9.59 -6.72 -11.69
N PRO A 131 9.86 -6.06 -12.83
CA PRO A 131 8.84 -5.75 -13.83
C PRO A 131 8.24 -7.01 -14.44
N VAL A 132 6.92 -7.03 -14.58
CA VAL A 132 6.15 -8.09 -15.27
C VAL A 132 5.17 -7.47 -16.24
N ARG A 133 4.88 -8.19 -17.33
CA ARG A 133 3.92 -7.77 -18.36
C ARG A 133 2.58 -8.44 -18.17
N ARG A 134 1.51 -7.75 -18.56
CA ARG A 134 0.17 -8.37 -18.65
C ARG A 134 0.24 -9.67 -19.46
N GLY A 135 -0.32 -10.74 -18.91
CA GLY A 135 -0.37 -12.07 -19.52
C GLY A 135 0.89 -12.92 -19.30
N GLU A 136 1.95 -12.38 -18.71
CA GLU A 136 3.14 -13.14 -18.32
C GLU A 136 2.79 -14.20 -17.27
N VAL A 137 3.30 -15.41 -17.43
CA VAL A 137 3.07 -16.51 -16.48
C VAL A 137 4.01 -16.31 -15.30
N LEU A 138 3.44 -16.23 -14.10
CA LEU A 138 4.19 -15.99 -12.87
C LEU A 138 4.24 -17.22 -11.96
N ALA A 139 3.21 -18.06 -12.05
CA ALA A 139 3.04 -19.26 -11.23
C ALA A 139 2.21 -20.30 -11.99
N GLU A 140 2.10 -21.47 -11.41
CA GLU A 140 1.20 -22.54 -11.85
C GLU A 140 0.32 -22.96 -10.67
N ASP A 141 -0.93 -23.32 -10.95
CA ASP A 141 -1.83 -23.95 -10.01
C ASP A 141 -2.52 -25.15 -10.68
N ARG A 142 -3.42 -25.83 -9.96
CA ARG A 142 -4.20 -26.97 -10.49
C ARG A 142 -5.03 -26.68 -11.74
N ASN A 143 -5.35 -25.40 -12.00
CA ASN A 143 -6.14 -24.95 -13.15
C ASN A 143 -5.24 -24.50 -14.32
N GLY A 144 -3.91 -24.52 -14.13
CA GLY A 144 -2.91 -24.24 -15.15
C GLY A 144 -2.09 -22.98 -14.85
N PRO A 145 -1.64 -22.24 -15.89
CA PRO A 145 -0.72 -21.12 -15.72
C PRO A 145 -1.43 -19.90 -15.12
N VAL A 146 -0.91 -19.40 -14.00
CA VAL A 146 -1.33 -18.16 -13.36
C VAL A 146 -0.61 -16.99 -14.02
N ARG A 147 -1.40 -16.10 -14.65
CA ARG A 147 -0.88 -14.97 -15.43
C ARG A 147 -1.08 -13.64 -14.73
N ALA A 148 -0.15 -12.71 -14.94
CA ALA A 148 -0.29 -11.33 -14.48
C ALA A 148 -1.53 -10.66 -15.12
N PRO A 149 -2.55 -10.23 -14.36
CA PRO A 149 -3.74 -9.58 -14.92
C PRO A 149 -3.43 -8.23 -15.57
N GLU A 150 -2.33 -7.60 -15.15
CA GLU A 150 -1.86 -6.33 -15.69
C GLU A 150 -0.33 -6.19 -15.57
N SER A 151 0.27 -5.26 -16.31
CA SER A 151 1.70 -4.96 -16.20
C SER A 151 2.01 -4.20 -14.90
N GLY A 152 3.13 -4.46 -14.26
CA GLY A 152 3.49 -3.82 -13.00
C GLY A 152 4.82 -4.34 -12.48
N LEU A 153 5.02 -4.23 -11.17
CA LEU A 153 6.13 -4.87 -10.48
C LEU A 153 5.57 -5.97 -9.57
N VAL A 154 6.17 -7.15 -9.59
CA VAL A 154 5.80 -8.23 -8.68
C VAL A 154 6.35 -7.93 -7.28
N LEU A 155 5.58 -8.26 -6.26
CA LEU A 155 5.92 -8.06 -4.86
C LEU A 155 5.54 -9.29 -4.04
N MET A 156 6.39 -9.61 -3.06
CA MET A 156 6.30 -10.73 -2.12
C MET A 156 5.92 -12.05 -2.81
N PRO A 157 6.71 -12.54 -3.79
CA PRO A 157 6.42 -13.83 -4.41
C PRO A 157 6.56 -14.96 -3.37
N LEU A 158 5.56 -15.84 -3.33
CA LEU A 158 5.45 -16.96 -2.39
C LEU A 158 6.19 -18.18 -2.92
N TYR A 159 7.38 -18.41 -2.36
CA TYR A 159 8.21 -19.58 -2.67
C TYR A 159 8.10 -20.72 -1.66
N GLN A 160 7.49 -20.45 -0.50
CA GLN A 160 7.28 -21.43 0.56
C GLN A 160 5.87 -22.02 0.47
N GLU A 161 5.66 -23.22 1.02
CA GLU A 161 4.36 -23.90 0.95
C GLU A 161 3.29 -23.25 1.84
N GLN A 162 3.69 -22.41 2.79
CA GLN A 162 2.79 -21.77 3.76
C GLN A 162 2.53 -20.30 3.40
N GLY A 163 1.27 -19.98 3.12
CA GLY A 163 0.82 -18.63 2.85
C GLY A 163 -0.56 -18.62 2.21
N GLN A 164 -1.25 -17.49 2.29
CA GLN A 164 -2.54 -17.27 1.63
C GLN A 164 -2.40 -16.29 0.45
N ASP A 165 -1.19 -15.83 0.18
CA ASP A 165 -0.87 -14.76 -0.77
C ASP A 165 0.23 -15.26 -1.69
N GLY A 166 -0.10 -15.52 -2.95
CA GLY A 166 0.85 -16.05 -3.93
C GLY A 166 1.84 -14.97 -4.40
N PHE A 167 1.32 -13.82 -4.79
CA PHE A 167 2.10 -12.62 -5.11
C PHE A 167 1.18 -11.39 -5.11
N PHE A 168 1.80 -10.22 -5.12
CA PHE A 168 1.13 -8.95 -5.35
C PHE A 168 1.67 -8.28 -6.60
N LEU A 169 0.85 -7.44 -7.23
CA LEU A 169 1.31 -6.48 -8.24
C LEU A 169 1.21 -5.07 -7.69
N VAL A 170 2.30 -4.32 -7.86
CA VAL A 170 2.37 -2.91 -7.50
C VAL A 170 2.72 -2.05 -8.71
N ARG A 171 2.35 -0.77 -8.66
CA ARG A 171 2.71 0.20 -9.70
C ARG A 171 3.27 1.49 -9.11
N PRO A 172 4.29 2.09 -9.74
CA PRO A 172 4.72 3.44 -9.40
C PRO A 172 3.56 4.42 -9.53
N PHE A 173 3.45 5.32 -8.56
CA PHE A 173 2.59 6.49 -8.67
C PHE A 173 3.35 7.72 -8.21
N THR A 174 2.95 8.90 -8.70
CA THR A 174 3.69 10.12 -8.44
C THR A 174 3.43 10.61 -7.00
N THR A 175 4.49 10.93 -6.27
CA THR A 175 4.42 11.54 -4.92
C THR A 175 3.67 12.88 -4.90
N PHE A 176 3.58 13.57 -6.04
CA PHE A 176 2.70 14.73 -6.24
C PHE A 176 1.26 14.46 -5.76
N TRP A 177 0.70 13.30 -6.08
CA TRP A 177 -0.65 12.92 -5.65
C TRP A 177 -0.77 12.72 -4.14
N LEU A 178 0.31 12.37 -3.43
CA LEU A 178 0.33 12.35 -1.97
C LEU A 178 0.19 13.76 -1.40
N GLY A 179 0.87 14.74 -2.00
CA GLY A 179 0.75 16.16 -1.64
C GLY A 179 -0.65 16.71 -1.89
N VAL A 180 -1.21 16.45 -3.07
CA VAL A 180 -2.59 16.83 -3.41
C VAL A 180 -3.59 16.17 -2.46
N SER A 181 -3.47 14.86 -2.22
CA SER A 181 -4.30 14.11 -1.28
C SER A 181 -4.24 14.72 0.12
N ARG A 182 -3.05 15.10 0.60
CA ARG A 182 -2.87 15.79 1.88
C ARG A 182 -3.62 17.12 1.91
N LEU A 183 -3.41 17.97 0.90
CA LEU A 183 -4.07 19.29 0.83
C LEU A 183 -5.60 19.16 0.84
N LEU A 184 -6.15 18.29 0.00
CA LEU A 184 -7.60 18.08 -0.10
C LEU A 184 -8.20 17.60 1.24
N ARG A 185 -7.51 16.70 1.95
CA ARG A 185 -7.94 16.19 3.26
C ARG A 185 -7.85 17.26 4.35
N LEU A 186 -6.83 18.11 4.33
CA LEU A 186 -6.70 19.25 5.25
C LEU A 186 -7.77 20.31 5.02
N LEU A 187 -8.10 20.60 3.76
CA LEU A 187 -9.19 21.51 3.37
C LEU A 187 -10.60 20.92 3.59
N ARG A 188 -10.68 19.69 4.10
CA ARG A 188 -11.92 18.97 4.37
C ARG A 188 -12.86 18.84 3.15
N VAL A 189 -12.30 18.71 1.95
CA VAL A 189 -13.06 18.61 0.69
C VAL A 189 -14.04 17.42 0.69
N GLN A 190 -13.82 16.40 1.52
CA GLN A 190 -14.78 15.32 1.75
C GLN A 190 -16.18 15.81 2.18
N ASN A 191 -16.26 16.96 2.83
CA ASN A 191 -17.54 17.49 3.31
C ASN A 191 -18.41 17.97 2.14
N VAL A 192 -17.80 18.30 1.01
CA VAL A 192 -18.49 18.84 -0.18
C VAL A 192 -18.51 17.89 -1.37
N VAL A 193 -17.74 16.80 -1.35
CA VAL A 193 -17.63 15.86 -2.48
C VAL A 193 -18.97 15.22 -2.90
N HIS A 194 -19.94 15.15 -1.98
CA HIS A 194 -21.29 14.66 -2.24
C HIS A 194 -22.14 15.59 -3.12
N TRP A 195 -21.65 16.78 -3.45
CA TRP A 195 -22.28 17.69 -4.43
C TRP A 195 -21.84 17.40 -5.87
N LEU A 196 -20.86 16.52 -6.08
CA LEU A 196 -20.43 16.16 -7.42
C LEU A 196 -21.54 15.39 -8.16
N PRO A 197 -21.69 15.60 -9.48
CA PRO A 197 -22.65 14.86 -10.28
C PRO A 197 -22.48 13.34 -10.12
N GLY A 198 -23.56 12.66 -9.75
CA GLY A 198 -23.57 11.22 -9.56
C GLY A 198 -23.01 10.73 -8.22
N VAL A 199 -22.57 11.60 -7.31
CA VAL A 199 -22.09 11.23 -5.97
C VAL A 199 -23.15 11.60 -4.94
N ARG A 200 -23.51 10.68 -4.04
CA ARG A 200 -24.45 10.93 -2.92
C ARG A 200 -23.97 10.25 -1.65
N ARG A 201 -24.40 10.73 -0.49
CA ARG A 201 -24.16 10.04 0.78
C ARG A 201 -24.95 8.73 0.85
N HIS A 202 -24.35 7.68 1.40
CA HIS A 202 -25.07 6.45 1.66
C HIS A 202 -26.13 6.70 2.76
N PRO A 203 -27.36 6.21 2.61
CA PRO A 203 -28.46 6.51 3.55
C PRO A 203 -28.22 5.95 4.95
N THR A 204 -27.59 4.78 5.05
CA THR A 204 -27.46 4.03 6.32
C THR A 204 -26.02 3.80 6.78
N LEU A 205 -25.02 4.05 5.94
CA LEU A 205 -23.61 3.75 6.23
C LEU A 205 -22.85 5.07 6.42
N PRO A 206 -22.47 5.42 7.66
CA PRO A 206 -21.70 6.62 7.93
C PRO A 206 -20.36 6.61 7.18
N GLY A 207 -20.02 7.74 6.54
CA GLY A 207 -18.76 7.88 5.80
C GLY A 207 -18.72 7.15 4.45
N ALA A 208 -19.81 6.52 4.01
CA ALA A 208 -19.92 5.92 2.68
C ALA A 208 -20.62 6.88 1.69
N LEU A 209 -20.21 6.76 0.42
CA LEU A 209 -20.79 7.47 -0.71
C LEU A 209 -21.25 6.45 -1.76
N VAL A 210 -22.37 6.73 -2.40
CA VAL A 210 -22.87 6.01 -3.58
C VAL A 210 -22.50 6.82 -4.81
N VAL A 211 -21.77 6.21 -5.72
CA VAL A 211 -21.31 6.81 -6.98
C VAL A 211 -22.02 6.13 -8.14
N ASN A 212 -22.82 6.89 -8.89
CA ASN A 212 -23.43 6.43 -10.12
C ASN A 212 -22.41 6.52 -11.26
N ARG A 213 -21.95 5.37 -11.78
CA ARG A 213 -20.87 5.28 -12.78
C ARG A 213 -21.25 5.87 -14.14
N ARG A 214 -22.55 6.02 -14.44
CA ARG A 214 -23.02 6.63 -15.69
C ARG A 214 -22.90 8.15 -15.67
N VAL A 215 -23.00 8.75 -14.49
CA VAL A 215 -23.05 10.21 -14.31
C VAL A 215 -21.72 10.73 -13.77
N ALA A 216 -21.10 10.00 -12.84
CA ALA A 216 -19.84 10.37 -12.24
C ALA A 216 -18.74 10.26 -13.29
N ARG A 217 -18.12 11.40 -13.61
CA ARG A 217 -16.98 11.47 -14.51
C ARG A 217 -15.79 10.75 -13.89
N TRP A 218 -14.85 10.30 -14.74
CA TRP A 218 -13.62 9.63 -14.32
C TRP A 218 -12.86 10.38 -13.21
N PHE A 219 -12.80 11.72 -13.29
CA PHE A 219 -12.15 12.56 -12.28
C PHE A 219 -12.80 12.47 -10.88
N ALA A 220 -14.11 12.18 -10.81
CA ALA A 220 -14.80 12.09 -9.52
C ALA A 220 -14.30 10.86 -8.74
N LEU A 221 -14.06 9.75 -9.44
CA LEU A 221 -13.49 8.54 -8.84
C LEU A 221 -12.05 8.77 -8.39
N GLU A 222 -11.23 9.44 -9.21
CA GLU A 222 -9.86 9.80 -8.83
C GLU A 222 -9.82 10.72 -7.61
N LEU A 223 -10.68 11.75 -7.57
CA LEU A 223 -10.79 12.63 -6.43
C LEU A 223 -11.20 11.89 -5.16
N LEU A 224 -12.15 10.96 -5.27
CA LEU A 224 -12.58 10.11 -4.16
C LEU A 224 -11.41 9.26 -3.63
N HIS A 225 -10.61 8.65 -4.51
CA HIS A 225 -9.40 7.93 -4.11
C HIS A 225 -8.39 8.85 -3.39
N LEU A 226 -8.17 10.08 -3.88
CA LEU A 226 -7.30 11.05 -3.21
C LEU A 226 -7.82 11.44 -1.81
N LEU A 227 -9.13 11.51 -1.65
CA LEU A 227 -9.77 11.75 -0.35
C LEU A 227 -9.77 10.53 0.57
N GLY A 228 -9.29 9.37 0.11
CA GLY A 228 -9.20 8.13 0.88
C GLY A 228 -10.47 7.30 0.88
N TYR A 229 -11.37 7.54 -0.08
CA TYR A 229 -12.48 6.63 -0.32
C TYR A 229 -12.00 5.45 -1.14
N ARG A 230 -12.27 4.23 -0.66
CA ARG A 230 -11.93 2.98 -1.33
C ARG A 230 -13.20 2.24 -1.74
N ARG A 231 -13.08 1.38 -2.74
CA ARG A 231 -14.21 0.60 -3.26
C ARG A 231 -14.66 -0.41 -2.20
N HIS A 232 -15.95 -0.49 -1.95
CA HIS A 232 -16.53 -1.39 -0.95
C HIS A 232 -17.48 -2.41 -1.57
N LEU A 233 -18.42 -1.96 -2.41
CA LEU A 233 -19.37 -2.81 -3.13
C LEU A 233 -19.54 -2.29 -4.56
N ASP A 234 -19.53 -3.20 -5.52
CA ASP A 234 -19.77 -2.92 -6.93
C ASP A 234 -21.11 -3.57 -7.34
N GLU A 235 -22.16 -2.74 -7.47
CA GLU A 235 -23.51 -3.15 -7.88
C GLU A 235 -23.80 -2.57 -9.27
N GLY A 236 -23.02 -3.00 -10.27
CA GLY A 236 -23.20 -2.60 -11.66
C GLY A 236 -23.01 -1.10 -11.88
N ASP A 237 -24.12 -0.36 -12.03
CA ASP A 237 -24.12 1.09 -12.25
C ASP A 237 -23.84 1.91 -10.98
N ARG A 238 -23.88 1.27 -9.81
CA ARG A 238 -23.65 1.92 -8.51
C ARG A 238 -22.40 1.35 -7.87
N LEU A 239 -21.46 2.24 -7.59
CA LEU A 239 -20.27 1.93 -6.81
C LEU A 239 -20.42 2.53 -5.42
N VAL A 240 -20.40 1.69 -4.39
CA VAL A 240 -20.31 2.17 -3.01
C VAL A 240 -18.85 2.30 -2.64
N VAL A 241 -18.44 3.50 -2.28
CA VAL A 241 -17.12 3.78 -1.75
C VAL A 241 -17.22 4.17 -0.29
N ILE A 242 -16.31 3.65 0.53
CA ILE A 242 -16.27 3.94 1.95
C ILE A 242 -14.93 4.56 2.31
N ARG A 243 -14.98 5.55 3.19
CA ARG A 243 -13.79 6.08 3.84
C ARG A 243 -13.80 5.62 5.29
N ARG A 244 -12.76 4.88 5.70
CA ARG A 244 -12.59 4.55 7.11
C ARG A 244 -12.26 5.82 7.90
N PRO A 245 -12.80 6.01 9.11
CA PRO A 245 -12.53 7.19 9.93
C PRO A 245 -11.08 7.20 10.43
N GLY A 246 -10.16 7.65 9.57
CA GLY A 246 -8.83 8.08 9.95
C GLY A 246 -8.88 9.53 10.40
N GLY A 247 -8.40 9.80 11.62
CA GLY A 247 -8.21 11.17 12.10
C GLY A 247 -7.37 12.01 11.12
N LEU A 248 -7.61 13.32 11.12
CA LEU A 248 -6.73 14.30 10.49
C LEU A 248 -5.28 14.09 10.95
#